data_AF-A0A4R4YZL8-F1
#
_entry.id   AF-A0A4R4YZL8-F1
#
_cell.length_a   1.000
_cell.length_b   1.000
_cell.length_c   1.000
_cell.angle_alpha   90.00
_cell.angle_beta   90.00
_cell.angle_gamma   90.00
#
_symmetry.space_group_name_H-M   'P 1'
#
loop_
_entity.id
_entity.type
_entity.pdbx_description
1 polymer ?
#
loop_
_entity_poly.entity_id
_entity_poly.type
_entity_poly.pdbx_seq_one_letter_code
_entity_poly.pdbx_strand_id
1 'polypeptide(L)'
;MQSASGDASVFVFRMWRRDLAAVEWEPGPRLLVHLAEDGSAVPEQLSWVTRDGAESALAFAPDMSSCFGHRRAASAHLVQVRGELEGHEVFEDADGVHGFEFTTETLGKGWHPAGRLRFLIDDGEESPLQWAAWRDRSGNAYSVGLWKPGWSGESEEFVVSGLTLKRSSANFIGYRQPAGQAPVAYRGTLVEPPEAPLFEEAREPVAPAEVPAGTPQLPLIGSVPLVRTDFSDDEAWAAASSQVTAPRQVFDDDVFTADVEPVDDIRFEGLTAAQLVQLVPPDADWALLVVADKATMESPERHVLVVDLDEENLGQTFRATPPAIQEIENNLSIANMDWEEFAGNVDENGIVQPML
;
A
#
# COMPACT_ATOMS: atom_id res chain seq x y z
N MET A 1 23.88 4.04 -25.31
CA MET A 1 24.18 5.39 -24.80
C MET A 1 23.21 5.61 -23.66
N GLN A 2 23.66 5.35 -22.43
CA GLN A 2 22.84 5.51 -21.21
C GLN A 2 22.54 7.00 -21.03
N SER A 3 21.26 7.38 -21.03
CA SER A 3 20.83 8.67 -20.55
C SER A 3 20.92 8.65 -19.04
N ALA A 4 21.87 9.41 -18.49
CA ALA A 4 21.97 9.66 -17.07
C ALA A 4 20.67 10.31 -16.57
N SER A 5 20.06 9.68 -15.56
CA SER A 5 18.94 10.21 -14.79
C SER A 5 19.33 11.56 -14.20
N GLY A 6 18.53 12.59 -14.45
CA GLY A 6 18.63 13.84 -13.71
C GLY A 6 18.08 13.60 -12.31
N ASP A 7 18.95 13.65 -11.29
CA ASP A 7 18.67 13.54 -9.86
C ASP A 7 17.25 14.00 -9.47
N ALA A 8 16.36 13.03 -9.24
CA ALA A 8 15.08 13.26 -8.60
C ALA A 8 15.29 13.19 -7.08
N SER A 9 15.86 14.25 -6.52
CA SER A 9 16.14 14.29 -5.09
C SER A 9 14.87 14.57 -4.28
N VAL A 10 14.54 13.68 -3.36
CA VAL A 10 13.56 13.90 -2.29
C VAL A 10 14.23 14.75 -1.21
N PHE A 11 13.62 15.85 -0.79
CA PHE A 11 14.12 16.63 0.34
C PHE A 11 13.67 16.00 1.64
N VAL A 12 14.62 15.71 2.54
CA VAL A 12 14.34 15.12 3.86
C VAL A 12 14.54 16.19 4.93
N PHE A 13 13.46 16.60 5.58
CA PHE A 13 13.48 17.59 6.65
C PHE A 13 13.31 16.91 8.00
N ARG A 14 14.22 17.24 8.93
CA ARG A 14 13.96 17.05 10.36
C ARG A 14 13.00 18.14 10.82
N MET A 15 11.93 17.77 11.52
CA MET A 15 10.88 18.70 11.91
C MET A 15 10.79 18.91 13.42
N TRP A 16 10.26 20.06 13.79
CA TRP A 16 9.85 20.41 15.14
C TRP A 16 8.48 21.06 15.13
N ARG A 17 7.73 20.88 16.20
CA ARG A 17 6.44 21.52 16.43
C ARG A 17 6.39 22.22 17.78
N ARG A 18 5.49 23.18 17.92
CA ARG A 18 5.15 23.76 19.22
C ARG A 18 3.74 24.36 19.22
N ASP A 19 3.14 24.36 20.39
CA ASP A 19 1.94 25.13 20.67
C ASP A 19 2.17 26.64 20.48
N LEU A 20 1.12 27.37 20.10
CA LEU A 20 1.18 28.82 19.89
C LEU A 20 1.62 29.61 21.12
N ALA A 21 1.30 29.10 22.32
CA ALA A 21 1.67 29.71 23.60
C ALA A 21 3.01 29.17 24.16
N ALA A 22 3.55 28.10 23.58
CA ALA A 22 4.77 27.48 24.05
C ALA A 22 6.01 28.21 23.50
N VAL A 23 7.04 28.28 24.35
CA VAL A 23 8.33 28.86 23.97
C VAL A 23 9.23 27.80 23.34
N GLU A 24 9.22 26.60 23.91
CA GLU A 24 10.08 25.48 23.52
C GLU A 24 9.55 24.76 22.28
N TRP A 25 10.47 24.18 21.52
CA TRP A 25 10.19 23.36 20.35
C TRP A 25 10.35 21.90 20.70
N GLU A 26 9.40 21.08 20.29
CA GLU A 26 9.42 19.64 20.46
C GLU A 26 9.75 18.96 19.13
N PRO A 27 10.52 17.87 19.10
CA PRO A 27 10.71 17.08 17.89
C PRO A 27 9.37 16.63 17.30
N GLY A 28 9.24 16.68 15.97
CA GLY A 28 8.11 16.14 15.22
C GLY A 28 8.55 15.07 14.22
N PRO A 29 7.59 14.38 13.56
CA PRO A 29 7.88 13.42 12.50
C PRO A 29 8.67 14.06 11.35
N ARG A 30 9.49 13.26 10.66
CA ARG A 30 10.24 13.74 9.47
C ARG A 30 9.26 14.15 8.36
N LEU A 31 9.69 15.07 7.50
CA LEU A 31 8.94 15.46 6.32
C LEU A 31 9.76 15.18 5.06
N LEU A 32 9.22 14.35 4.17
CA LEU A 32 9.74 14.05 2.85
C LEU A 32 8.95 14.84 1.81
N VAL A 33 9.65 15.57 0.94
CA VAL A 33 9.03 16.36 -0.14
C VAL A 33 9.74 16.11 -1.46
N HIS A 34 8.97 15.70 -2.46
CA HIS A 34 9.39 15.71 -3.87
C HIS A 34 8.26 16.24 -4.74
N LEU A 35 8.54 17.29 -5.49
CA LEU A 35 7.62 17.86 -6.48
C LEU A 35 8.41 18.08 -7.77
N ALA A 36 8.07 17.36 -8.83
CA ALA A 36 8.72 17.51 -10.12
C ALA A 36 7.71 17.39 -11.27
N GLU A 37 7.59 18.46 -12.05
CA GLU A 37 6.91 18.47 -13.35
C GLU A 37 7.96 18.74 -14.42
N ASP A 38 8.26 17.76 -15.27
CA ASP A 38 9.22 17.83 -16.41
C ASP A 38 10.62 18.43 -16.11
N GLY A 39 11.06 18.44 -14.84
CA GLY A 39 12.38 18.89 -14.39
C GLY A 39 12.35 19.88 -13.23
N SER A 40 12.73 19.39 -12.04
CA SER A 40 13.11 20.12 -10.82
C SER A 40 12.32 21.40 -10.50
N ALA A 41 11.02 21.25 -10.21
CA ALA A 41 10.21 22.33 -9.66
C ALA A 41 10.37 22.38 -8.13
N VAL A 42 11.34 23.16 -7.63
CA VAL A 42 11.54 23.32 -6.19
C VAL A 42 10.40 24.16 -5.59
N PRO A 43 9.67 23.66 -4.57
CA PRO A 43 8.58 24.40 -3.95
C PRO A 43 9.10 25.61 -3.16
N GLU A 44 8.42 26.73 -3.32
CA GLU A 44 8.54 27.90 -2.44
C GLU A 44 7.51 27.83 -1.30
N GLN A 45 6.30 27.37 -1.62
CA GLN A 45 5.19 27.19 -0.68
C GLN A 45 4.53 25.85 -0.97
N LEU A 46 4.13 25.16 0.09
CA LEU A 46 3.41 23.90 0.01
C LEU A 46 2.30 23.88 1.06
N SER A 47 1.12 23.45 0.65
CA SER A 47 0.01 23.16 1.55
C SER A 47 -0.59 21.82 1.20
N TRP A 48 -1.02 21.07 2.22
CA TRP A 48 -1.64 19.77 2.03
C TRP A 48 -2.68 19.45 3.08
N VAL A 49 -3.56 18.51 2.73
CA VAL A 49 -4.59 17.95 3.61
C VAL A 49 -4.51 16.44 3.53
N THR A 50 -4.52 15.78 4.68
CA THR A 50 -4.60 14.32 4.84
C THR A 50 -6.06 13.88 5.04
N ARG A 51 -6.35 12.60 4.84
CA ARG A 51 -7.72 12.05 4.83
C ARG A 51 -8.45 12.18 6.17
N ASP A 52 -7.70 12.18 7.27
CA ASP A 52 -8.20 12.47 8.61
C ASP A 52 -8.65 13.95 8.78
N GLY A 53 -8.35 14.81 7.81
CA GLY A 53 -8.69 16.23 7.82
C GLY A 53 -7.62 17.12 8.47
N ALA A 54 -6.43 16.59 8.78
CA ALA A 54 -5.32 17.43 9.20
C ALA A 54 -4.81 18.25 8.01
N GLU A 55 -4.48 19.51 8.27
CA GLU A 55 -4.04 20.47 7.25
C GLU A 55 -2.68 21.02 7.64
N SER A 56 -1.78 21.15 6.67
CA SER A 56 -0.45 21.68 6.87
C SER A 56 -0.14 22.71 5.79
N ALA A 57 0.61 23.75 6.15
CA ALA A 57 1.09 24.75 5.20
C ALA A 57 2.48 25.25 5.61
N LEU A 58 3.43 25.17 4.68
CA LEU A 58 4.83 25.52 4.85
C LEU A 58 5.30 26.50 3.77
N ALA A 59 6.23 27.36 4.15
CA ALA A 59 7.10 28.07 3.23
C ALA A 59 8.55 27.58 3.41
N PHE A 60 9.28 27.49 2.30
CA PHE A 60 10.67 27.03 2.29
C PHE A 60 11.64 28.20 2.10
N ALA A 61 12.82 28.09 2.71
CA ALA A 61 13.94 28.99 2.43
C ALA A 61 14.38 28.87 0.96
N PRO A 62 14.93 29.94 0.33
CA PRO A 62 15.37 29.90 -1.07
C PRO A 62 16.35 28.78 -1.42
N ASP A 63 17.18 28.39 -0.45
CA ASP A 63 18.17 27.31 -0.57
C ASP A 63 17.66 25.96 -0.06
N MET A 64 16.35 25.86 0.25
CA MET A 64 15.70 24.69 0.85
C MET A 64 16.29 24.23 2.20
N SER A 65 17.18 25.01 2.82
CA SER A 65 17.84 24.63 4.08
C SER A 65 16.89 24.52 5.27
N SER A 66 15.75 25.21 5.19
CA SER A 66 14.75 25.25 6.26
C SER A 66 13.36 25.51 5.73
N CYS A 67 12.36 25.16 6.53
CA CYS A 67 10.96 25.47 6.29
C CYS A 67 10.26 25.93 7.58
N PHE A 68 9.17 26.67 7.42
CA PHE A 68 8.37 27.14 8.54
C PHE A 68 6.91 27.26 8.14
N GLY A 69 6.01 26.98 9.09
CA GLY A 69 4.59 27.17 8.87
C GLY A 69 3.74 26.70 10.04
N HIS A 70 2.61 26.08 9.71
CA HIS A 70 1.65 25.62 10.70
C HIS A 70 1.00 24.30 10.28
N ARG A 71 0.53 23.56 11.29
CA ARG A 71 -0.28 22.36 11.13
C ARG A 71 -1.53 22.49 12.00
N ARG A 72 -2.68 22.19 11.42
CA ARG A 72 -3.97 22.10 12.09
C ARG A 72 -4.41 20.63 12.07
N ALA A 73 -4.49 20.01 13.23
CA ALA A 73 -5.03 18.65 13.34
C ALA A 73 -6.54 18.63 13.05
N ALA A 74 -7.09 17.44 12.80
CA ALA A 74 -8.53 17.22 12.61
C ALA A 74 -9.38 17.78 13.78
N SER A 75 -8.83 17.76 15.00
CA SER A 75 -9.42 18.36 16.22
C SER A 75 -9.45 19.90 16.21
N ALA A 76 -9.02 20.54 15.12
CA ALA A 76 -8.79 21.97 14.97
C ALA A 76 -7.66 22.55 15.84
N HIS A 77 -6.90 21.70 16.53
CA HIS A 77 -5.72 22.12 17.28
C HIS A 77 -4.62 22.61 16.32
N LEU A 78 -4.13 23.84 16.55
CA LEU A 78 -3.21 24.54 15.65
C LEU A 78 -1.84 24.71 16.32
N VAL A 79 -0.80 24.19 15.65
CA VAL A 79 0.59 24.28 16.10
C VAL A 79 1.46 24.98 15.06
N GLN A 80 2.55 25.59 15.50
CA GLN A 80 3.61 26.03 14.60
C GLN A 80 4.53 24.84 14.30
N VAL A 81 5.04 24.79 13.08
CA VAL A 81 6.01 23.79 12.64
C VAL A 81 7.20 24.47 11.98
N ARG A 82 8.37 23.87 12.13
CA ARG A 82 9.59 24.26 11.43
C ARG A 82 10.39 23.03 11.06
N GLY A 83 11.24 23.15 10.06
CA GLY A 83 12.15 22.09 9.67
C GLY A 83 13.50 22.61 9.23
N GLU A 84 14.49 21.72 9.32
CA GLU A 84 15.85 21.90 8.81
C GLU A 84 16.16 20.72 7.90
N LEU A 85 16.79 21.01 6.76
CA LEU A 85 17.15 19.99 5.78
C LEU A 85 18.23 19.06 6.36
N GLU A 86 17.92 17.77 6.45
CA GLU A 86 18.83 16.73 6.94
C GLU A 86 19.62 16.09 5.80
N GLY A 87 18.99 15.95 4.63
CA GLY A 87 19.62 15.33 3.47
C GLY A 87 18.70 15.25 2.26
N HIS A 88 19.13 14.45 1.30
CA HIS A 88 18.37 14.12 0.11
C HIS A 88 18.35 12.61 -0.05
N GLU A 89 17.21 12.07 -0.50
CA GLU A 89 17.05 10.67 -0.87
C GLU A 89 16.76 10.56 -2.38
N VAL A 90 16.99 9.39 -2.97
CA VAL A 90 16.58 9.11 -4.35
C VAL A 90 15.10 8.77 -4.34
N PHE A 91 14.32 9.36 -5.25
CA PHE A 91 12.87 9.11 -5.34
C PHE A 91 12.49 7.62 -5.43
N GLU A 92 13.36 6.79 -6.01
CA GLU A 92 13.18 5.34 -6.16
C GLU A 92 13.54 4.54 -4.89
N ASP A 93 14.33 5.11 -3.97
CA ASP A 93 14.84 4.45 -2.75
C ASP A 93 14.16 4.95 -1.47
N ALA A 94 13.13 5.80 -1.57
CA ALA A 94 12.41 6.35 -0.42
C ALA A 94 11.52 5.26 0.22
N ASP A 95 12.10 4.43 1.09
CA ASP A 95 11.52 3.46 2.03
C ASP A 95 9.98 3.34 2.01
N GLY A 96 9.40 2.58 1.09
CA GLY A 96 7.97 2.16 1.16
C GLY A 96 6.92 3.27 1.13
N VAL A 97 7.31 4.54 0.95
CA VAL A 97 6.37 5.67 0.87
C VAL A 97 6.06 5.90 -0.60
N HIS A 98 4.90 5.41 -1.04
CA HIS A 98 4.48 5.47 -2.44
C HIS A 98 4.27 6.91 -2.93
N GLY A 99 5.34 7.53 -3.43
CA GLY A 99 5.24 8.71 -4.28
C GLY A 99 4.39 8.40 -5.50
N PHE A 100 3.60 9.37 -5.95
CA PHE A 100 2.75 9.22 -7.13
C PHE A 100 3.48 9.74 -8.36
N GLU A 101 3.40 8.99 -9.46
CA GLU A 101 3.73 9.49 -10.80
C GLU A 101 2.43 9.60 -11.62
N PHE A 102 2.19 10.73 -12.27
CA PHE A 102 1.00 10.95 -13.08
C PHE A 102 1.37 11.34 -14.51
N THR A 103 0.62 10.84 -15.48
CA THR A 103 0.51 11.48 -16.80
C THR A 103 -0.52 12.57 -16.69
N THR A 104 -0.23 13.75 -17.23
CA THR A 104 -1.02 14.94 -16.91
C THR A 104 -1.57 15.60 -18.16
N GLU A 105 -2.70 16.28 -18.00
CA GLU A 105 -3.38 16.99 -19.08
C GLU A 105 -3.92 18.33 -18.59
N THR A 106 -3.95 19.33 -19.48
CA THR A 106 -4.57 20.63 -19.24
C THR A 106 -5.71 20.91 -20.22
N LEU A 107 -6.71 21.67 -19.76
CA LEU A 107 -7.88 22.02 -20.57
C LEU A 107 -7.69 23.34 -21.32
N GLY A 108 -7.64 23.26 -22.65
CA GLY A 108 -7.75 24.40 -23.57
C GLY A 108 -9.08 24.39 -24.30
N LYS A 109 -9.05 24.16 -25.62
CA LYS A 109 -10.27 23.84 -26.41
C LYS A 109 -10.71 22.37 -26.23
N GLY A 110 -9.81 21.55 -25.68
CA GLY A 110 -9.97 20.16 -25.26
C GLY A 110 -8.84 19.80 -24.30
N TRP A 111 -8.80 18.56 -23.85
CA TRP A 111 -7.69 18.06 -23.02
C TRP A 111 -6.44 17.87 -23.88
N HIS A 112 -5.31 18.38 -23.40
CA HIS A 112 -4.01 18.30 -24.05
C HIS A 112 -2.97 17.76 -23.07
N PRO A 113 -2.11 16.80 -23.48
CA PRO A 113 -1.01 16.32 -22.64
C PRO A 113 -0.13 17.47 -22.13
N ALA A 114 0.22 17.41 -20.85
CA ALA A 114 0.94 18.45 -20.11
C ALA A 114 2.19 17.94 -19.38
N GLY A 115 2.67 16.75 -19.73
CA GLY A 115 3.92 16.19 -19.19
C GLY A 115 3.68 15.10 -18.15
N ARG A 116 4.68 14.89 -17.28
CA ARG A 116 4.60 14.01 -16.12
C ARG A 116 4.74 14.79 -14.82
N LEU A 117 4.00 14.39 -13.80
CA LEU A 117 4.12 14.88 -12.44
C LEU A 117 4.59 13.76 -11.52
N ARG A 118 5.76 13.92 -10.91
CA ARG A 118 6.23 13.10 -9.78
C ARG A 118 6.01 13.87 -8.48
N PHE A 119 5.44 13.19 -7.50
CA PHE A 119 4.81 13.85 -6.37
C PHE A 119 4.93 12.96 -5.13
N LEU A 120 5.62 13.43 -4.09
CA LEU A 120 5.74 12.79 -2.79
C LEU A 120 5.61 13.86 -1.69
N ILE A 121 4.66 13.66 -0.80
CA ILE A 121 4.53 14.39 0.45
C ILE A 121 4.24 13.36 1.52
N ASP A 122 5.21 13.11 2.39
CA ASP A 122 5.05 12.27 3.57
C ASP A 122 5.47 13.09 4.78
N ASP A 123 4.50 13.35 5.64
CA ASP A 123 4.68 14.13 6.86
C ASP A 123 4.86 13.26 8.11
N GLY A 124 5.14 11.96 7.91
CA GLY A 124 5.43 10.96 8.92
C GLY A 124 4.21 10.48 9.70
N GLU A 125 3.00 10.83 9.27
CA GLU A 125 1.73 10.41 9.87
C GLU A 125 1.04 9.38 8.98
N GLU A 126 0.24 8.50 9.57
CA GLU A 126 -0.35 7.33 8.87
C GLU A 126 -1.50 7.70 7.90
N SER A 127 -2.02 8.93 7.97
CA SER A 127 -3.20 9.32 7.19
C SER A 127 -2.83 9.66 5.73
N PRO A 128 -3.45 9.01 4.72
CA PRO A 128 -3.13 9.28 3.32
C PRO A 128 -3.39 10.71 2.90
N LEU A 129 -2.61 11.19 1.94
CA LEU A 129 -2.82 12.50 1.36
C LEU A 129 -4.13 12.58 0.56
N GLN A 130 -4.90 13.65 0.75
CA GLN A 130 -6.14 13.92 0.03
C GLN A 130 -6.01 15.09 -0.95
N TRP A 131 -5.25 16.11 -0.59
CA TRP A 131 -5.10 17.32 -1.40
C TRP A 131 -3.74 17.96 -1.19
N ALA A 132 -3.19 18.55 -2.24
CA ALA A 132 -2.02 19.41 -2.13
C ALA A 132 -2.12 20.61 -3.08
N ALA A 133 -1.49 21.70 -2.68
CA ALA A 133 -1.23 22.84 -3.54
C ALA A 133 0.16 23.40 -3.25
N TRP A 134 0.85 23.83 -4.30
CA TRP A 134 2.18 24.41 -4.16
C TRP A 134 2.40 25.55 -5.14
N ARG A 135 3.39 26.37 -4.82
CA ARG A 135 4.00 27.32 -5.73
C ARG A 135 5.46 26.99 -5.88
N ASP A 136 5.97 27.04 -7.11
CA ASP A 136 7.40 26.91 -7.36
C ASP A 136 8.09 28.28 -7.41
N ARG A 137 9.42 28.26 -7.42
CA ARG A 137 10.26 29.46 -7.49
C ARG A 137 10.13 30.23 -8.82
N SER A 138 9.59 29.60 -9.86
CA SER A 138 9.33 30.25 -11.15
C SER A 138 8.01 31.02 -11.15
N GLY A 139 7.23 30.92 -10.07
CA GLY A 139 5.94 31.57 -9.91
C GLY A 139 4.76 30.78 -10.47
N ASN A 140 4.97 29.52 -10.85
CA ASN A 140 3.89 28.62 -11.22
C ASN A 140 3.14 28.18 -9.95
N ALA A 141 1.83 27.97 -10.09
CA ALA A 141 0.99 27.48 -9.00
C ALA A 141 0.19 26.25 -9.43
N TYR A 142 0.00 25.33 -8.49
CA TYR A 142 -0.63 24.05 -8.73
C TYR A 142 -1.58 23.73 -7.60
N SER A 143 -2.64 22.99 -7.92
CA SER A 143 -3.48 22.31 -6.94
C SER A 143 -3.91 20.97 -7.50
N VAL A 144 -3.83 19.94 -6.67
CA VAL A 144 -4.23 18.57 -6.98
C VAL A 144 -5.10 18.06 -5.84
N GLY A 145 -6.35 17.71 -6.14
CA GLY A 145 -7.20 16.91 -5.27
C GLY A 145 -7.10 15.47 -5.72
N LEU A 146 -6.57 14.62 -4.86
CA LEU A 146 -6.42 13.20 -5.12
C LEU A 146 -7.77 12.50 -4.98
N TRP A 147 -8.01 11.57 -5.88
CA TRP A 147 -9.19 10.74 -5.92
C TRP A 147 -8.77 9.30 -6.22
N LYS A 148 -9.15 8.38 -5.34
CA LYS A 148 -9.15 6.93 -5.59
C LYS A 148 -10.57 6.44 -5.23
N PRO A 149 -11.19 5.55 -6.01
CA PRO A 149 -12.54 5.04 -5.73
C PRO A 149 -12.73 4.60 -4.27
N GLY A 150 -11.85 3.72 -3.76
CA GLY A 150 -11.83 3.27 -2.35
C GLY A 150 -11.63 4.38 -1.31
N TRP A 151 -11.10 5.55 -1.69
CA TRP A 151 -10.99 6.70 -0.79
C TRP A 151 -12.25 7.57 -0.75
N SER A 152 -12.98 7.62 -1.86
CA SER A 152 -14.15 8.47 -2.07
C SER A 152 -15.48 7.82 -1.68
N GLY A 153 -15.51 6.48 -1.51
CA GLY A 153 -16.73 5.71 -1.31
C GLY A 153 -17.57 5.56 -2.58
N GLU A 154 -17.08 6.03 -3.72
CA GLU A 154 -17.65 5.75 -5.04
C GLU A 154 -17.22 4.36 -5.51
N SER A 155 -18.12 3.66 -6.20
CA SER A 155 -17.81 2.35 -6.77
C SER A 155 -16.68 2.46 -7.78
N GLU A 156 -15.73 1.52 -7.70
CA GLU A 156 -14.69 1.35 -8.71
C GLU A 156 -15.29 0.94 -10.06
N GLU A 157 -16.52 0.44 -10.05
CA GLU A 157 -17.26 -0.03 -11.20
C GLU A 157 -18.28 1.02 -11.68
N PHE A 158 -18.24 1.32 -12.97
CA PHE A 158 -19.22 2.18 -13.60
C PHE A 158 -19.67 1.59 -14.93
N VAL A 159 -20.97 1.66 -15.19
CA VAL A 159 -21.56 1.08 -16.41
C VAL A 159 -21.61 2.12 -17.51
N VAL A 160 -20.91 1.88 -18.61
CA VAL A 160 -20.98 2.69 -19.82
C VAL A 160 -21.59 1.86 -20.94
N SER A 161 -22.76 2.25 -21.42
CA SER A 161 -23.48 1.56 -22.52
C SER A 161 -23.70 0.06 -22.27
N GLY A 162 -23.90 -0.34 -21.02
CA GLY A 162 -24.13 -1.75 -20.62
C GLY A 162 -22.85 -2.57 -20.40
N LEU A 163 -21.67 -1.98 -20.57
CA LEU A 163 -20.40 -2.55 -20.12
C LEU A 163 -20.05 -2.02 -18.73
N THR A 164 -19.83 -2.92 -17.78
CA THR A 164 -19.19 -2.59 -16.50
C THR A 164 -17.70 -2.35 -16.76
N LEU A 165 -17.21 -1.18 -16.38
CA LEU A 165 -15.81 -0.80 -16.46
C LEU A 165 -15.30 -0.55 -15.04
N LYS A 166 -14.12 -1.10 -14.71
CA LYS A 166 -13.44 -0.86 -13.43
C LYS A 166 -12.44 0.30 -13.62
N ARG A 167 -12.44 1.28 -12.71
CA ARG A 167 -11.40 2.32 -12.57
C ARG A 167 -10.49 1.87 -11.44
N SER A 168 -9.31 1.36 -11.74
CA SER A 168 -8.30 0.95 -10.74
C SER A 168 -7.39 2.09 -10.30
N SER A 169 -7.10 3.02 -11.21
CA SER A 169 -6.05 4.02 -11.00
C SER A 169 -6.51 5.22 -10.18
N ALA A 170 -5.65 5.66 -9.26
CA ALA A 170 -5.80 6.97 -8.64
C ALA A 170 -5.75 8.05 -9.74
N ASN A 171 -6.51 9.11 -9.55
CA ASN A 171 -6.50 10.27 -10.43
C ASN A 171 -6.43 11.52 -9.57
N PHE A 172 -6.05 12.63 -10.18
CA PHE A 172 -6.29 13.93 -9.57
C PHE A 172 -7.02 14.86 -10.52
N ILE A 173 -7.73 15.81 -9.92
CA ILE A 173 -8.23 16.99 -10.60
C ILE A 173 -7.81 18.24 -9.84
N GLY A 174 -7.66 19.34 -10.54
CA GLY A 174 -7.36 20.63 -9.93
C GLY A 174 -6.99 21.66 -10.99
N TYR A 175 -5.96 22.44 -10.72
CA TYR A 175 -5.51 23.48 -11.64
C TYR A 175 -3.99 23.58 -11.73
N ARG A 176 -3.55 24.09 -12.88
CA ARG A 176 -2.18 24.53 -13.14
C ARG A 176 -2.22 25.97 -13.59
N GLN A 177 -1.38 26.80 -13.01
CA GLN A 177 -1.26 28.21 -13.35
C GLN A 177 0.19 28.54 -13.64
N PRO A 178 0.57 28.62 -14.93
CA PRO A 178 1.86 29.14 -15.30
C PRO A 178 2.02 30.59 -14.81
N ALA A 179 3.24 30.97 -14.44
CA ALA A 179 3.54 32.33 -13.99
C ALA A 179 3.04 33.39 -14.99
N GLY A 180 2.28 34.36 -14.48
CA GLY A 180 1.70 35.45 -15.29
C GLY A 180 0.54 35.05 -16.20
N GLN A 181 0.06 33.80 -16.14
CA GLN A 181 -1.09 33.32 -16.91
C GLN A 181 -2.31 33.05 -16.02
N ALA A 182 -3.48 32.90 -16.65
CA ALA A 182 -4.69 32.43 -15.96
C ALA A 182 -4.57 30.93 -15.63
N PRO A 183 -5.18 30.45 -14.53
CA PRO A 183 -5.21 29.02 -14.23
C PRO A 183 -5.99 28.26 -15.30
N VAL A 184 -5.51 27.07 -15.63
CA VAL A 184 -6.18 26.09 -16.49
C VAL A 184 -6.54 24.85 -15.69
N ALA A 185 -7.64 24.19 -16.05
CA ALA A 185 -8.00 22.92 -15.42
C ALA A 185 -6.89 21.90 -15.70
N TYR A 186 -6.56 21.13 -14.69
CA TYR A 186 -5.44 20.20 -14.67
C TYR A 186 -5.93 18.88 -14.11
N ARG A 187 -5.57 17.78 -14.78
CA ARG A 187 -5.87 16.44 -14.28
C ARG A 187 -4.66 15.54 -14.49
N GLY A 188 -4.61 14.48 -13.73
CA GLY A 188 -3.64 13.42 -13.94
C GLY A 188 -4.25 12.06 -13.73
N THR A 189 -3.76 11.12 -14.51
CA THR A 189 -4.02 9.69 -14.36
C THR A 189 -2.76 9.04 -13.86
N LEU A 190 -2.87 8.28 -12.77
CA LEU A 190 -1.75 7.60 -12.14
C LEU A 190 -1.05 6.78 -13.21
N VAL A 191 0.24 7.05 -13.37
CA VAL A 191 1.16 6.10 -13.95
C VAL A 191 1.39 5.12 -12.83
N GLU A 192 0.63 4.03 -12.88
CA GLU A 192 1.06 2.84 -12.17
C GLU A 192 2.51 2.61 -12.59
N PRO A 193 3.43 2.31 -11.63
CA PRO A 193 4.74 1.83 -12.03
C PRO A 193 4.49 0.78 -13.12
N PRO A 194 5.31 0.74 -14.19
CA PRO A 194 5.18 -0.39 -15.11
C PRO A 194 5.11 -1.59 -14.19
N GLU A 195 3.99 -2.36 -14.24
CA GLU A 195 3.88 -3.64 -13.53
C GLU A 195 5.26 -4.20 -13.64
N ALA A 196 5.99 -4.30 -12.50
CA ALA A 196 7.39 -4.69 -12.53
C ALA A 196 7.39 -5.88 -13.42
N PRO A 197 7.99 -5.78 -14.65
CA PRO A 197 7.51 -6.49 -15.83
C PRO A 197 7.19 -7.84 -15.31
N LEU A 198 5.88 -8.22 -15.28
CA LEU A 198 5.47 -9.53 -14.76
C LEU A 198 6.60 -10.40 -15.22
N PHE A 199 7.40 -10.91 -14.29
CA PHE A 199 8.58 -11.62 -14.70
C PHE A 199 8.01 -12.94 -15.30
N GLU A 200 7.44 -12.89 -16.51
CA GLU A 200 8.03 -13.44 -17.71
C GLU A 200 9.53 -13.08 -17.81
N GLU A 201 10.32 -13.26 -16.74
CA GLU A 201 11.38 -14.26 -16.89
C GLU A 201 10.66 -15.40 -17.54
N ALA A 202 10.92 -15.65 -18.83
CA ALA A 202 10.42 -16.79 -19.53
C ALA A 202 10.52 -17.95 -18.54
N ARG A 203 9.37 -18.30 -17.94
CA ARG A 203 9.34 -19.22 -16.81
C ARG A 203 10.01 -20.43 -17.43
N GLU A 204 11.18 -20.82 -16.94
CA GLU A 204 11.43 -22.24 -16.97
C GLU A 204 10.22 -22.77 -16.21
N PRO A 205 9.30 -23.51 -16.85
CA PRO A 205 8.17 -24.05 -16.14
C PRO A 205 8.77 -24.74 -14.93
N VAL A 206 8.51 -24.22 -13.72
CA VAL A 206 8.79 -24.96 -12.51
C VAL A 206 8.08 -26.26 -12.76
N ALA A 207 8.85 -27.32 -12.98
CA ALA A 207 8.28 -28.61 -13.31
C ALA A 207 7.20 -28.85 -12.26
N PRO A 208 5.94 -29.08 -12.66
CA PRO A 208 4.84 -29.16 -11.71
C PRO A 208 5.28 -30.12 -10.61
N ALA A 209 5.34 -29.62 -9.38
CA ALA A 209 5.80 -30.42 -8.25
C ALA A 209 4.87 -31.63 -8.18
N GLU A 210 5.41 -32.82 -8.47
CA GLU A 210 4.59 -34.03 -8.57
C GLU A 210 3.93 -34.26 -7.20
N VAL A 211 2.59 -34.29 -7.18
CA VAL A 211 1.85 -34.68 -6.00
C VAL A 211 2.05 -36.20 -5.81
N PRO A 212 2.39 -36.67 -4.59
CA PRO A 212 2.52 -38.10 -4.33
C PRO A 212 1.28 -38.88 -4.76
N ALA A 213 1.49 -40.02 -5.41
CA ALA A 213 0.39 -40.83 -5.93
C ALA A 213 -0.52 -41.31 -4.78
N GLY A 214 -1.83 -41.09 -4.93
CA GLY A 214 -2.83 -41.48 -3.93
C GLY A 214 -3.13 -40.42 -2.87
N THR A 215 -2.51 -39.25 -2.93
CA THR A 215 -2.92 -38.10 -2.13
C THR A 215 -4.33 -37.65 -2.53
N PRO A 216 -5.28 -37.53 -1.60
CA PRO A 216 -6.64 -37.06 -1.89
C PRO A 216 -6.65 -35.56 -2.21
N GLN A 217 -7.73 -35.08 -2.84
CA GLN A 217 -8.02 -33.65 -2.84
C GLN A 217 -8.21 -33.13 -1.41
N LEU A 218 -8.01 -31.82 -1.23
CA LEU A 218 -8.38 -31.13 0.01
C LEU A 218 -9.89 -31.31 0.25
N PRO A 219 -10.33 -31.42 1.51
CA PRO A 219 -11.74 -31.56 1.81
C PRO A 219 -12.51 -30.32 1.35
N LEU A 220 -13.57 -30.51 0.56
CA LEU A 220 -14.45 -29.40 0.16
C LEU A 220 -15.29 -28.94 1.36
N ILE A 221 -14.80 -27.91 2.02
CA ILE A 221 -15.39 -27.23 3.18
C ILE A 221 -15.79 -25.80 2.78
N GLY A 222 -16.71 -25.21 3.55
CA GLY A 222 -17.27 -23.87 3.24
C GLY A 222 -16.33 -22.71 3.56
N SER A 223 -15.28 -22.97 4.33
CA SER A 223 -14.34 -21.98 4.88
C SER A 223 -12.94 -22.20 4.28
N VAL A 224 -12.04 -21.24 4.44
CA VAL A 224 -10.64 -21.38 3.99
C VAL A 224 -9.95 -22.50 4.79
N PRO A 225 -9.30 -23.48 4.16
CA PRO A 225 -8.63 -24.55 4.90
C PRO A 225 -7.29 -24.08 5.50
N LEU A 226 -7.07 -24.37 6.78
CA LEU A 226 -5.76 -24.34 7.43
C LEU A 226 -5.17 -25.75 7.41
N VAL A 227 -4.33 -26.06 6.42
CA VAL A 227 -3.78 -27.39 6.18
C VAL A 227 -2.53 -27.62 7.01
N ARG A 228 -2.54 -28.66 7.86
CA ARG A 228 -1.34 -29.13 8.55
C ARG A 228 -0.49 -29.97 7.61
N THR A 229 0.75 -29.56 7.37
CA THR A 229 1.72 -30.33 6.56
C THR A 229 2.94 -30.80 7.35
N ASP A 230 3.16 -30.28 8.56
CA ASP A 230 4.18 -30.80 9.47
C ASP A 230 3.55 -31.35 10.75
N PHE A 231 3.92 -32.59 11.07
CA PHE A 231 3.36 -33.35 12.19
C PHE A 231 4.39 -33.56 13.32
N SER A 232 5.46 -32.77 13.35
CA SER A 232 6.54 -32.92 14.34
C SER A 232 6.17 -32.43 15.74
N ASP A 233 5.20 -31.53 15.86
CA ASP A 233 4.77 -30.92 17.12
C ASP A 233 3.24 -30.69 17.16
N ASP A 234 2.52 -31.49 17.96
CA ASP A 234 1.07 -31.37 18.14
C ASP A 234 0.65 -30.15 18.97
N GLU A 235 1.51 -29.70 19.89
CA GLU A 235 1.23 -28.53 20.73
C GLU A 235 1.39 -27.24 19.92
N ALA A 236 2.41 -27.18 19.07
CA ALA A 236 2.59 -26.10 18.10
C ALA A 236 1.41 -26.01 17.13
N TRP A 237 0.95 -27.15 16.60
CA TRP A 237 -0.23 -27.22 15.74
C TRP A 237 -1.49 -26.70 16.45
N ALA A 238 -1.78 -27.20 17.66
CA ALA A 238 -2.94 -26.77 18.43
C ALA A 238 -2.88 -25.26 18.74
N ALA A 239 -1.69 -24.72 19.03
CA ALA A 239 -1.49 -23.29 19.25
C ALA A 239 -1.73 -22.46 17.97
N ALA A 240 -1.16 -22.87 16.83
CA ALA A 240 -1.35 -22.19 15.56
C ALA A 240 -2.83 -22.19 15.13
N SER A 241 -3.48 -23.36 15.15
CA SER A 241 -4.89 -23.51 14.81
C SER A 241 -5.80 -22.67 15.71
N SER A 242 -5.54 -22.66 17.01
CA SER A 242 -6.30 -21.86 17.98
C SER A 242 -6.13 -20.35 17.73
N GLN A 243 -4.91 -19.89 17.46
CA GLN A 243 -4.65 -18.46 17.23
C GLN A 243 -5.22 -17.95 15.90
N VAL A 244 -5.18 -18.77 14.85
CA VAL A 244 -5.76 -18.42 13.54
C VAL A 244 -7.28 -18.31 13.63
N THR A 245 -7.93 -19.24 14.33
CA THR A 245 -9.40 -19.27 14.45
C THR A 245 -9.95 -18.45 15.61
N ALA A 246 -9.08 -17.80 16.40
CA ALA A 246 -9.48 -16.97 17.52
C ALA A 246 -10.20 -15.69 17.05
N PRO A 247 -11.35 -15.34 17.66
CA PRO A 247 -12.00 -14.05 17.42
C PRO A 247 -11.11 -12.88 17.82
N ARG A 248 -11.17 -11.80 17.04
CA ARG A 248 -10.33 -10.60 17.13
C ARG A 248 -11.17 -9.38 17.46
N GLN A 249 -10.78 -8.66 18.51
CA GLN A 249 -11.34 -7.36 18.81
C GLN A 249 -10.58 -6.32 17.98
N VAL A 250 -11.26 -5.66 17.05
CA VAL A 250 -10.64 -4.69 16.14
C VAL A 250 -11.03 -3.26 16.52
N PHE A 251 -12.28 -3.06 16.93
CA PHE A 251 -12.80 -1.78 17.47
C PHE A 251 -13.50 -2.01 18.81
N ASP A 252 -13.75 -0.96 19.61
CA ASP A 252 -14.22 -1.05 21.01
C ASP A 252 -15.43 -2.00 21.24
N ASP A 253 -16.27 -2.26 20.22
CA ASP A 253 -17.43 -3.16 20.31
C ASP A 253 -17.51 -4.28 19.24
N ASP A 254 -16.60 -4.33 18.25
CA ASP A 254 -16.68 -5.27 17.13
C ASP A 254 -15.67 -6.43 17.22
N VAL A 255 -16.19 -7.65 17.09
CA VAL A 255 -15.40 -8.89 17.06
C VAL A 255 -15.50 -9.52 15.67
N PHE A 256 -14.37 -9.72 15.03
CA PHE A 256 -14.23 -10.40 13.74
C PHE A 256 -13.53 -11.74 13.90
N THR A 257 -13.80 -12.69 13.02
CA THR A 257 -13.12 -13.99 13.00
C THR A 257 -12.79 -14.33 11.55
N ALA A 258 -11.63 -14.94 11.33
CA ALA A 258 -11.31 -15.54 10.03
C ALA A 258 -12.27 -16.72 9.78
N ASP A 259 -12.86 -16.80 8.59
CA ASP A 259 -13.62 -17.99 8.17
C ASP A 259 -12.66 -19.08 7.72
N VAL A 260 -11.96 -19.68 8.70
CA VAL A 260 -10.90 -20.67 8.51
C VAL A 260 -11.22 -21.96 9.27
N GLU A 261 -11.06 -23.10 8.60
CA GLU A 261 -11.29 -24.43 9.19
C GLU A 261 -9.99 -25.28 9.16
N PRO A 262 -9.52 -25.81 10.31
CA PRO A 262 -8.34 -26.66 10.37
C PRO A 262 -8.51 -28.00 9.66
N VAL A 263 -7.53 -28.37 8.85
CA VAL A 263 -7.44 -29.65 8.14
C VAL A 263 -6.21 -30.41 8.65
N ASP A 264 -6.47 -31.36 9.56
CA ASP A 264 -5.46 -32.21 10.20
C ASP A 264 -5.52 -33.64 9.62
N ASP A 265 -4.86 -33.84 8.48
CA ASP A 265 -4.82 -35.13 7.79
C ASP A 265 -3.39 -35.48 7.39
N ILE A 266 -2.86 -36.54 7.99
CA ILE A 266 -1.48 -37.03 7.79
C ILE A 266 -1.15 -37.31 6.32
N ARG A 267 -2.15 -37.50 5.46
CA ARG A 267 -1.94 -37.68 4.01
C ARG A 267 -1.40 -36.41 3.33
N PHE A 268 -1.46 -35.25 4.00
CA PHE A 268 -0.87 -34.00 3.55
C PHE A 268 0.52 -33.72 4.15
N GLU A 269 1.07 -34.66 4.93
CA GLU A 269 2.41 -34.53 5.50
C GLU A 269 3.48 -34.26 4.42
N GLY A 270 4.29 -33.23 4.65
CA GLY A 270 5.40 -32.84 3.78
C GLY A 270 4.99 -32.21 2.45
N LEU A 271 3.69 -31.99 2.20
CA LEU A 271 3.26 -31.31 0.98
C LEU A 271 3.65 -29.83 1.00
N THR A 272 4.13 -29.37 -0.14
CA THR A 272 4.44 -27.97 -0.42
C THR A 272 3.20 -27.19 -0.88
N ALA A 273 3.25 -25.86 -0.81
CA ALA A 273 2.19 -25.00 -1.37
C ALA A 273 1.86 -25.35 -2.84
N ALA A 274 2.89 -25.54 -3.68
CA ALA A 274 2.74 -25.92 -5.08
C ALA A 274 2.04 -27.27 -5.31
N GLN A 275 2.13 -28.20 -4.35
CA GLN A 275 1.40 -29.47 -4.40
C GLN A 275 -0.02 -29.31 -3.85
N LEU A 276 -0.22 -28.49 -2.82
CA LEU A 276 -1.52 -28.25 -2.22
C LEU A 276 -2.48 -27.53 -3.16
N VAL A 277 -2.01 -26.56 -3.95
CA VAL A 277 -2.85 -25.87 -4.95
C VAL A 277 -3.42 -26.85 -6.00
N GLN A 278 -2.68 -27.91 -6.34
CA GLN A 278 -3.16 -28.96 -7.26
C GLN A 278 -4.24 -29.87 -6.64
N LEU A 279 -4.38 -29.84 -5.31
CA LEU A 279 -5.34 -30.63 -4.56
C LEU A 279 -6.61 -29.86 -4.20
N VAL A 280 -6.68 -28.57 -4.54
CA VAL A 280 -7.89 -27.75 -4.37
C VAL A 280 -9.02 -28.36 -5.21
N PRO A 281 -10.20 -28.63 -4.63
CA PRO A 281 -11.36 -29.09 -5.38
C PRO A 281 -11.76 -28.06 -6.44
N PRO A 282 -12.18 -28.47 -7.64
CA PRO A 282 -12.60 -27.53 -8.70
C PRO A 282 -13.83 -26.70 -8.34
N ASP A 283 -14.62 -27.15 -7.35
CA ASP A 283 -15.82 -26.47 -6.87
C ASP A 283 -15.55 -25.63 -5.60
N ALA A 284 -14.29 -25.50 -5.17
CA ALA A 284 -13.92 -24.66 -4.04
C ALA A 284 -13.94 -23.18 -4.42
N ASP A 285 -14.52 -22.34 -3.57
CA ASP A 285 -14.64 -20.89 -3.76
C ASP A 285 -13.73 -20.15 -2.77
N TRP A 286 -12.49 -20.64 -2.62
CA TRP A 286 -11.52 -20.10 -1.68
C TRP A 286 -10.56 -19.16 -2.41
N ALA A 287 -10.39 -17.94 -1.90
CA ALA A 287 -9.38 -17.01 -2.42
C ALA A 287 -7.94 -17.36 -1.98
N LEU A 288 -7.79 -18.18 -0.92
CA LEU A 288 -6.50 -18.56 -0.38
C LEU A 288 -6.52 -19.95 0.29
N LEU A 289 -5.33 -20.50 0.55
CA LEU A 289 -5.10 -21.56 1.54
C LEU A 289 -4.21 -21.02 2.66
N VAL A 290 -4.37 -21.56 3.87
CA VAL A 290 -3.40 -21.36 4.95
C VAL A 290 -2.71 -22.69 5.23
N VAL A 291 -1.40 -22.68 5.41
CA VAL A 291 -0.59 -23.89 5.60
C VAL A 291 0.23 -23.76 6.88
N ALA A 292 0.08 -24.76 7.76
CA ALA A 292 0.90 -24.94 8.94
C ALA A 292 2.02 -25.94 8.61
N ASP A 293 3.15 -25.41 8.15
CA ASP A 293 4.31 -26.17 7.71
C ASP A 293 5.37 -26.31 8.81
N LYS A 294 6.51 -26.89 8.47
CA LYS A 294 7.62 -27.07 9.40
C LYS A 294 8.05 -25.75 10.05
N ALA A 295 8.10 -24.67 9.29
CA ALA A 295 8.49 -23.37 9.85
C ALA A 295 7.41 -22.79 10.77
N THR A 296 6.13 -23.12 10.58
CA THR A 296 5.08 -22.85 11.57
C THR A 296 5.36 -23.57 12.90
N MET A 297 5.78 -24.84 12.85
CA MET A 297 6.09 -25.62 14.05
C MET A 297 7.37 -25.14 14.76
N GLU A 298 8.35 -24.66 14.00
CA GLU A 298 9.62 -24.12 14.52
C GLU A 298 9.51 -22.66 15.00
N SER A 299 8.56 -21.88 14.47
CA SER A 299 8.36 -20.47 14.83
C SER A 299 7.75 -20.36 16.23
N PRO A 300 8.36 -19.59 17.16
CA PRO A 300 7.78 -19.35 18.49
C PRO A 300 6.45 -18.59 18.42
N GLU A 301 6.23 -17.84 17.34
CA GLU A 301 5.02 -17.05 17.08
C GLU A 301 4.04 -17.77 16.14
N ARG A 302 4.36 -19.00 15.73
CA ARG A 302 3.49 -19.87 14.91
C ARG A 302 3.10 -19.23 13.57
N HIS A 303 4.03 -18.52 12.93
CA HIS A 303 3.80 -17.91 11.62
C HIS A 303 3.33 -18.96 10.61
N VAL A 304 2.18 -18.72 10.01
CA VAL A 304 1.57 -19.62 9.01
C VAL A 304 1.91 -19.14 7.61
N LEU A 305 1.92 -20.06 6.65
CA LEU A 305 2.12 -19.74 5.24
C LEU A 305 0.76 -19.52 4.59
N VAL A 306 0.57 -18.36 3.98
CA VAL A 306 -0.62 -18.06 3.17
C VAL A 306 -0.27 -18.37 1.72
N VAL A 307 -1.20 -18.99 0.98
CA VAL A 307 -1.04 -19.40 -0.42
C VAL A 307 -2.18 -18.82 -1.25
N ASP A 308 -1.85 -18.11 -2.31
CA ASP A 308 -2.82 -17.53 -3.22
C ASP A 308 -3.46 -18.61 -4.11
N LEU A 309 -4.77 -18.53 -4.30
CA LEU A 309 -5.55 -19.40 -5.17
C LEU A 309 -6.11 -18.70 -6.42
N ASP A 310 -5.89 -17.40 -6.57
CA ASP A 310 -6.27 -16.67 -7.77
C ASP A 310 -5.55 -17.24 -9.01
N GLU A 311 -6.24 -17.29 -10.16
CA GLU A 311 -5.70 -17.88 -11.38
C GLU A 311 -4.42 -17.17 -11.87
N GLU A 312 -4.31 -15.86 -11.66
CA GLU A 312 -3.18 -15.05 -12.11
C GLU A 312 -1.95 -15.23 -11.18
N ASN A 313 -2.21 -15.49 -9.89
CA ASN A 313 -1.22 -15.56 -8.82
C ASN A 313 -1.08 -16.96 -8.18
N LEU A 314 -1.66 -17.99 -8.79
CA LEU A 314 -1.80 -19.33 -8.21
C LEU A 314 -0.50 -19.86 -7.59
N GLY A 315 -0.53 -20.12 -6.29
CA GLY A 315 0.59 -20.68 -5.54
C GLY A 315 1.65 -19.68 -5.10
N GLN A 316 1.44 -18.37 -5.29
CA GLN A 316 2.22 -17.35 -4.59
C GLN A 316 2.04 -17.48 -3.07
N THR A 317 3.06 -17.12 -2.31
CA THR A 317 3.04 -17.30 -0.85
C THR A 317 3.70 -16.15 -0.10
N PHE A 318 3.18 -15.84 1.08
CA PHE A 318 3.87 -15.07 2.12
C PHE A 318 3.62 -15.69 3.49
N ARG A 319 4.41 -15.30 4.50
CA ARG A 319 4.14 -15.70 5.89
C ARG A 319 3.40 -14.60 6.62
N ALA A 320 2.49 -15.00 7.49
CA ALA A 320 1.72 -14.09 8.31
C ALA A 320 1.70 -14.58 9.75
N THR A 321 1.60 -13.66 10.70
CA THR A 321 1.28 -14.04 12.07
C THR A 321 -0.16 -14.57 12.13
N PRO A 322 -0.47 -15.54 13.02
CA PRO A 322 -1.85 -16.00 13.19
C PRO A 322 -2.88 -14.87 13.40
N PRO A 323 -2.55 -13.78 14.14
CA PRO A 323 -3.36 -12.56 14.16
C PRO A 323 -3.76 -11.93 12.83
N ALA A 324 -2.83 -11.84 11.88
CA ALA A 324 -3.09 -11.16 10.61
C ALA A 324 -4.09 -11.94 9.73
N ILE A 325 -4.28 -13.24 9.96
CA ILE A 325 -5.12 -14.10 9.11
C ILE A 325 -6.58 -13.65 9.08
N GLN A 326 -7.11 -13.08 10.17
CA GLN A 326 -8.48 -12.56 10.16
C GLN A 326 -8.65 -11.41 9.16
N GLU A 327 -7.71 -10.47 9.12
CA GLU A 327 -7.76 -9.37 8.16
C GLU A 327 -7.51 -9.85 6.73
N ILE A 328 -6.51 -10.70 6.53
CA ILE A 328 -6.17 -11.27 5.21
C ILE A 328 -7.36 -12.03 4.63
N GLU A 329 -7.92 -12.97 5.39
CA GLU A 329 -9.03 -13.79 4.91
C GLU A 329 -10.26 -12.93 4.64
N ASN A 330 -10.69 -12.11 5.60
CA ASN A 330 -11.90 -11.29 5.43
C ASN A 330 -11.78 -10.32 4.25
N ASN A 331 -10.60 -9.77 3.96
CA ASN A 331 -10.42 -8.85 2.84
C ASN A 331 -10.31 -9.57 1.49
N LEU A 332 -9.53 -10.65 1.40
CA LEU A 332 -9.36 -11.39 0.15
C LEU A 332 -10.65 -12.12 -0.25
N SER A 333 -11.39 -12.70 0.70
CA SER A 333 -12.63 -13.44 0.40
C SER A 333 -13.77 -12.55 -0.11
N ILE A 334 -13.74 -11.25 0.19
CA ILE A 334 -14.72 -10.26 -0.32
C ILE A 334 -14.13 -9.29 -1.34
N ALA A 335 -12.88 -9.49 -1.75
CA ALA A 335 -12.12 -8.63 -2.65
C ALA A 335 -12.08 -7.14 -2.24
N ASN A 336 -11.93 -6.86 -0.94
CA ASN A 336 -11.77 -5.50 -0.41
C ASN A 336 -10.33 -4.97 -0.49
N MET A 337 -9.34 -5.87 -0.39
CA MET A 337 -7.92 -5.61 -0.65
C MET A 337 -7.38 -6.74 -1.54
N ASP A 338 -6.32 -6.48 -2.29
CA ASP A 338 -5.66 -7.48 -3.13
C ASP A 338 -4.50 -8.20 -2.42
N TRP A 339 -3.95 -9.22 -3.06
CA TRP A 339 -2.85 -10.02 -2.53
C TRP A 339 -1.57 -9.19 -2.35
N GLU A 340 -1.28 -8.33 -3.30
CA GLU A 340 -0.08 -7.49 -3.37
C GLU A 340 -0.02 -6.48 -2.22
N GLU A 341 -1.17 -5.93 -1.80
CA GLU A 341 -1.27 -5.04 -0.63
C GLU A 341 -0.82 -5.73 0.67
N PHE A 342 -1.04 -7.04 0.83
CA PHE A 342 -0.53 -7.81 1.98
C PHE A 342 0.91 -8.28 1.76
N ALA A 343 1.21 -8.83 0.58
CA ALA A 343 2.55 -9.35 0.27
C ALA A 343 3.64 -8.26 0.31
N GLY A 344 3.27 -7.01 0.00
CA GLY A 344 4.13 -5.83 0.10
C GLY A 344 4.23 -5.24 1.51
N ASN A 345 3.36 -5.62 2.45
CA ASN A 345 3.30 -5.09 3.81
C ASN A 345 3.81 -6.11 4.84
N VAL A 346 5.08 -6.47 4.69
CA VAL A 346 5.80 -7.37 5.59
C VAL A 346 6.72 -6.60 6.53
N ASP A 347 6.94 -7.15 7.72
CA ASP A 347 7.94 -6.64 8.65
C ASP A 347 9.39 -6.91 8.18
N GLU A 348 10.37 -6.52 9.00
CA GLU A 348 11.80 -6.73 8.72
C GLU A 348 12.21 -8.20 8.51
N ASN A 349 11.37 -9.15 8.93
CA ASN A 349 11.57 -10.60 8.78
C ASN A 349 10.78 -11.19 7.62
N GLY A 350 10.07 -10.38 6.84
CA GLY A 350 9.22 -10.84 5.74
C GLY A 350 7.90 -11.45 6.22
N ILE A 351 7.42 -11.09 7.42
CA ILE A 351 6.18 -11.59 8.01
C ILE A 351 5.11 -10.50 7.98
N VAL A 352 3.93 -10.82 7.46
CA VAL A 352 2.76 -9.93 7.53
C VAL A 352 2.23 -9.88 8.97
N GLN A 353 2.11 -8.67 9.49
CA GLN A 353 1.56 -8.35 10.81
C GLN A 353 0.11 -7.83 10.66
N PRO A 354 -0.71 -7.85 11.72
CA PRO A 354 -2.00 -7.17 11.71
C PRO A 354 -1.81 -5.68 11.42
N MET A 355 -2.69 -5.09 10.62
CA MET A 355 -2.65 -3.66 10.30
C MET A 355 -3.30 -2.79 11.38
N LEU A 356 -4.09 -3.39 12.28
CA LEU A 356 -4.87 -2.69 13.33
C LEU A 356 -4.47 -3.09 14.76
#